data_AF-A0A924KQD5-F1
#
_entry.id   AF-A0A924KQD5-F1
#
_cell.length_a   1.000
_cell.length_b   1.000
_cell.length_c   1.000
_cell.angle_alpha   90.00
_cell.angle_beta   90.00
_cell.angle_gamma   90.00
#
_symmetry.space_group_name_H-M   'P 1'
#
loop_
_entity.id
_entity.type
_entity.pdbx_description
1 polymer ?
#
loop_
_entity_poly.entity_id
_entity_poly.type
_entity_poly.pdbx_seq_one_letter_code
_entity_poly.pdbx_strand_id
1 'polypeptide(L)' 'ITEAVQAEQIVADGDGDCVFLARVLLRDPYWPLRAATALGVKVEWPDQYKRGAVNAFGK' A
#
# COMPACT_ATOMS: atom_id res chain seq x y z
N ILE A 1 -12.56 4.01 1.60
CA ILE A 1 -11.10 4.21 1.66
C ILE A 1 -10.52 3.77 0.33
N THR A 2 -9.86 4.68 -0.37
CA THR A 2 -9.24 4.44 -1.69
C THR A 2 -7.81 4.98 -1.78
N GLU A 3 -7.46 5.96 -0.94
CA GLU A 3 -6.13 6.59 -0.92
C GLU A 3 -5.27 6.08 0.23
N ALA A 4 -3.97 5.92 -0.01
CA ALA A 4 -3.03 5.41 0.98
C ALA A 4 -2.94 6.34 2.21
N VAL A 5 -2.89 7.66 1.98
CA VAL A 5 -2.84 8.67 3.05
C VAL A 5 -4.08 8.61 3.94
N GLN A 6 -5.26 8.37 3.34
CA GLN A 6 -6.50 8.22 4.12
C GLN A 6 -6.44 6.99 5.03
N ALA A 7 -5.88 5.87 4.54
CA ALA A 7 -5.75 4.66 5.34
C ALA A 7 -4.76 4.84 6.51
N GLU A 8 -3.62 5.49 6.25
CA GLU A 8 -2.63 5.82 7.27
C GLU A 8 -3.23 6.72 8.36
N GLN A 9 -3.98 7.75 7.96
CA GLN A 9 -4.56 8.69 8.90
C GLN A 9 -5.55 8.05 9.88
N ILE A 10 -6.39 7.10 9.42
CA ILE A 10 -7.33 6.38 10.30
C ILE A 10 -6.58 5.64 11.43
N VAL A 11 -5.43 5.05 11.11
CA VAL A 11 -4.62 4.32 12.09
C VAL A 11 -3.85 5.30 12.99
N ALA A 12 -3.26 6.34 12.40
CA ALA A 12 -2.48 7.34 13.13
C ALA A 12 -3.32 8.15 14.12
N ASP A 13 -4.57 8.46 13.76
CA ASP A 13 -5.50 9.24 14.59
C ASP A 13 -6.20 8.36 15.65
N GLY A 14 -6.03 7.03 15.59
CA GLY A 14 -6.63 6.09 16.54
C GLY A 14 -8.12 5.77 16.27
N ASP A 15 -8.62 6.13 15.09
CA ASP A 15 -10.01 5.84 14.66
C ASP A 15 -10.24 4.34 14.39
N GLY A 16 -9.18 3.55 14.30
CA GLY A 16 -9.24 2.08 14.32
C GLY A 16 -7.87 1.41 14.17
N ASP A 17 -7.76 0.18 14.67
CA ASP A 17 -6.52 -0.60 14.60
C ASP A 17 -6.28 -1.25 13.23
N CYS A 18 -7.31 -1.35 12.39
CA CYS A 18 -7.26 -2.04 11.10
C CYS A 18 -8.14 -1.36 10.04
N VAL A 19 -7.67 -1.36 8.79
CA VAL A 19 -8.39 -0.79 7.64
C VAL A 19 -8.80 -1.89 6.66
N PHE A 20 -10.11 -2.05 6.47
CA PHE A 20 -10.67 -3.01 5.51
C PHE A 20 -10.94 -2.35 4.15
N LEU A 21 -10.44 -2.96 3.09
CA LEU A 21 -10.58 -2.50 1.72
C LEU A 21 -11.48 -3.43 0.92
N ALA A 22 -12.42 -2.87 0.16
CA ALA A 22 -13.37 -3.64 -0.65
C ALA A 22 -13.23 -3.33 -2.15
N ARG A 23 -13.98 -2.33 -2.65
CA ARG A 23 -14.04 -1.99 -4.09
C ARG A 23 -12.70 -1.59 -4.71
N VAL A 24 -11.78 -1.04 -3.92
CA VAL A 24 -10.46 -0.65 -4.41
C VAL A 24 -9.62 -1.87 -4.78
N LEU A 25 -9.68 -2.94 -3.98
CA LEU A 25 -8.96 -4.19 -4.27
C LEU A 25 -9.49 -4.90 -5.52
N LEU A 26 -10.77 -4.70 -5.87
CA LEU A 26 -11.33 -5.23 -7.12
C LEU A 26 -10.82 -4.52 -8.37
N ARG A 27 -10.56 -3.21 -8.28
CA ARG A 27 -10.00 -2.41 -9.39
C ARG A 27 -8.48 -2.49 -9.43
N ASP A 28 -7.87 -2.68 -8.28
CA ASP A 28 -6.44 -2.67 -8.07
C ASP A 28 -6.03 -3.72 -7.02
N PRO A 29 -5.70 -4.95 -7.43
CA PRO A 29 -5.29 -5.99 -6.50
C PRO A 29 -3.92 -5.71 -5.86
N TYR A 30 -3.07 -4.89 -6.50
CA TYR A 30 -1.75 -4.51 -5.98
C TYR A 30 -1.77 -3.19 -5.19
N TRP A 31 -2.96 -2.72 -4.79
CA TRP A 31 -3.11 -1.49 -4.01
C TRP A 31 -2.21 -1.44 -2.78
N PRO A 32 -2.03 -2.51 -1.98
CA PRO A 32 -1.15 -2.45 -0.80
C PRO A 32 0.31 -2.16 -1.13
N LEU A 33 0.83 -2.71 -2.25
CA LEU A 33 2.21 -2.44 -2.69
C LEU A 33 2.38 -0.99 -3.14
N ARG A 34 1.35 -0.42 -3.77
CA ARG A 34 1.32 1.00 -4.16
C ARG A 34 1.17 1.92 -2.97
N ALA A 35 0.34 1.56 -1.99
CA ALA A 35 0.22 2.28 -0.73
C ALA A 35 1.56 2.29 0.02
N ALA A 36 2.26 1.16 0.10
CA ALA A 36 3.60 1.08 0.68
C ALA A 36 4.58 2.03 -0.04
N THR A 37 4.55 2.05 -1.38
CA THR A 37 5.38 2.97 -2.18
C THR A 37 5.03 4.43 -1.91
N ALA A 38 3.75 4.79 -1.87
CA ALA A 38 3.27 6.15 -1.63
C ALA A 38 3.60 6.67 -0.22
N LEU A 39 3.60 5.78 0.77
CA LEU A 39 3.95 6.07 2.16
C LEU A 39 5.44 5.91 2.46
N GLY A 40 6.26 5.54 1.47
CA GLY A 40 7.70 5.33 1.64
C GLY A 40 8.07 4.11 2.51
N VAL A 41 7.14 3.19 2.72
CA VAL A 41 7.33 1.98 3.51
C VAL A 41 7.90 0.86 2.64
N LYS A 42 8.98 0.24 3.10
CA LYS A 42 9.55 -0.95 2.45
C LYS A 42 8.76 -2.18 2.85
N VAL A 43 8.21 -2.87 1.86
CA VAL A 43 7.54 -4.17 2.01
C VAL A 43 8.28 -5.21 1.18
N GLU A 44 8.28 -6.45 1.65
CA GLU A 44 8.85 -7.55 0.89
C GLU A 44 7.92 -7.96 -0.25
N TRP A 45 8.44 -7.90 -1.48
CA TRP A 45 7.71 -8.36 -2.66
C TRP A 45 7.87 -9.87 -2.82
N PRO A 46 6.84 -10.58 -3.32
CA PRO A 46 6.99 -11.97 -3.75
C PRO A 46 8.17 -12.10 -4.72
N ASP A 47 8.94 -13.19 -4.61
CA ASP A 47 10.20 -13.38 -5.36
C ASP A 47 10.06 -13.14 -6.86
N GLN A 48 8.96 -13.61 -7.43
CA GLN A 48 8.62 -13.49 -8.84
C GLN A 48 8.45 -12.03 -9.30
N TYR A 49 8.08 -11.13 -8.38
CA TYR A 49 7.77 -9.72 -8.67
C TYR A 49 8.85 -8.74 -8.21
N LYS A 50 9.96 -9.23 -7.65
CA LYS A 50 11.09 -8.38 -7.22
C LYS A 50 11.63 -7.46 -8.32
N ARG A 51 11.59 -7.91 -9.58
CA ARG A 51 11.99 -7.08 -10.74
C ARG A 51 11.04 -5.90 -11.02
N GLY A 52 9.76 -6.03 -10.66
CA GLY A 52 8.78 -4.95 -10.77
C GLY A 52 8.88 -3.92 -9.63
N ALA A 53 9.48 -4.30 -8.51
CA ALA A 53 9.70 -3.42 -7.36
C ALA A 53 10.75 -2.32 -7.63
N VAL A 54 11.55 -2.48 -8.69
CA VAL A 54 12.76 -1.69 -8.99
C VAL A 54 12.46 -0.21 -9.31
N ASN A 55 11.20 0.17 -9.48
CA ASN A 55 10.83 1.56 -9.76
C ASN A 55 10.52 2.41 -8.52
N ALA A 56 10.57 1.85 -7.30
CA ALA A 56 10.42 2.64 -6.07
C ALA A 56 11.76 3.15 -5.52
N PHE A 57 12.89 2.49 -5.84
CA PHE A 57 14.24 2.91 -5.44
C PHE A 57 15.29 2.42 -6.44
N GLY A 58 15.21 2.86 -7.69
CA GLY A 58 16.44 3.32 -8.34
C GLY A 58 16.89 4.59 -7.63
N LYS A 59 18.14 5.02 -7.81
CA LYS A 59 18.42 6.43 -7.58
C LYS A 59 17.40 7.33 -8.28
#